data_AF-A0A1Q5TR81-F1
#
_entry.id   AF-A0A1Q5TR81-F1
#
_cell.length_a   1.000
_cell.length_b   1.000
_cell.length_c   1.000
_cell.angle_alpha   90.00
_cell.angle_beta   90.00
_cell.angle_gamma   90.00
#
_symmetry.space_group_name_H-M   'P 1'
#
loop_
_entity.id
_entity.type
_entity.pdbx_description
1 polymer ?
#
loop_
_entity_poly.entity_id
_entity_poly.type
_entity_poly.pdbx_seq_one_letter_code
_entity_poly.pdbx_strand_id
1 'polypeptide(L)'
;MKSGLRFTCRIAGVPEDTFAIGEFSLQEGLSELFTLNLTLVRTGNPNPFKPQAEIDLASLLMQEAVLQIFHGATEQRKITGIISHADWVGTDGNKTIAH
;
A
#
# COMPACT_ATOMS: atom_id res chain seq x y z
N MET A 1 -0.47 5.64 26.91
CA MET A 1 -0.32 6.06 25.49
C MET A 1 -1.56 5.61 24.75
N LYS A 2 -2.38 6.53 24.21
CA LYS A 2 -3.52 6.15 23.36
C LYS A 2 -2.93 5.72 22.03
N SER A 3 -2.71 4.42 21.84
CA SER A 3 -2.28 3.92 20.54
C SER A 3 -3.52 3.79 19.65
N GLY A 4 -3.52 4.55 18.56
CA GLY A 4 -4.63 4.60 17.61
C GLY A 4 -4.65 3.42 16.66
N LEU A 5 -5.61 3.46 15.73
CA LEU A 5 -5.65 2.56 14.59
C LEU A 5 -4.55 2.95 13.60
N ARG A 6 -3.72 1.99 13.17
CA ARG A 6 -2.63 2.20 12.22
C ARG A 6 -2.71 1.15 11.13
N PHE A 7 -2.49 1.59 9.90
CA PHE A 7 -2.45 0.74 8.72
C PHE A 7 -1.05 0.79 8.11
N THR A 8 -0.55 -0.34 7.65
CA THR A 8 0.72 -0.42 6.92
C THR A 8 0.56 -1.30 5.69
N CYS A 9 1.17 -0.90 4.59
CA CYS A 9 1.25 -1.69 3.36
C CYS A 9 2.71 -2.04 3.10
N ARG A 10 2.97 -3.30 2.77
CA ARG A 10 4.29 -3.76 2.33
C ARG A 10 4.15 -4.44 0.99
N ILE A 11 5.03 -4.09 0.06
CA ILE A 11 5.06 -4.67 -1.28
C ILE A 11 6.46 -5.27 -1.48
N ALA A 12 6.52 -6.52 -1.93
CA ALA A 12 7.80 -7.16 -2.19
C ALA A 12 8.62 -6.35 -3.22
N GLY A 13 9.91 -6.16 -2.93
CA GLY A 13 10.81 -5.35 -3.76
C GLY A 13 10.72 -3.83 -3.55
N VAL A 14 9.83 -3.35 -2.68
CA VAL A 14 9.69 -1.92 -2.35
C VAL A 14 10.09 -1.66 -0.90
N PRO A 15 10.87 -0.59 -0.60
CA PRO A 15 11.18 -0.22 0.78
C PRO A 15 9.92 0.07 1.62
N GLU A 16 9.88 -0.38 2.87
CA GLU A 16 8.66 -0.33 3.72
C GLU A 16 8.08 1.08 3.93
N ASP A 17 8.92 2.11 3.93
CA ASP A 17 8.50 3.49 4.17
C ASP A 17 8.13 4.26 2.89
N THR A 18 8.03 3.58 1.74
CA THR A 18 7.79 4.22 0.42
C THR A 18 6.36 4.72 0.25
N PHE A 19 5.40 4.05 0.89
CA PHE A 19 3.98 4.32 0.71
C PHE A 19 3.27 4.43 2.05
N ALA A 20 2.45 5.48 2.19
CA ALA A 20 1.41 5.56 3.20
C ALA A 20 0.09 5.09 2.57
N ILE A 21 -0.80 4.51 3.38
CA ILE A 21 -2.14 4.15 2.92
C ILE A 21 -3.02 5.40 3.01
N GLY A 22 -3.59 5.82 1.88
CA GLY A 22 -4.62 6.85 1.82
C GLY A 22 -6.01 6.27 2.05
N GLU A 23 -6.35 5.22 1.31
CA GLU A 23 -7.65 4.52 1.39
C GLU A 23 -7.47 3.03 1.04
N PHE A 24 -8.37 2.19 1.53
CA PHE A 24 -8.49 0.81 1.08
C PHE A 24 -9.94 0.30 1.14
N SER A 25 -10.26 -0.64 0.27
CA SER A 25 -11.51 -1.41 0.34
C SER A 25 -11.23 -2.90 0.13
N LEU A 26 -11.91 -3.74 0.90
CA LEU A 26 -11.79 -5.19 0.81
C LEU A 26 -13.17 -5.77 0.51
N GLN A 27 -13.29 -6.46 -0.61
CA GLN A 27 -14.44 -7.27 -0.97
C GLN A 27 -14.07 -8.74 -0.81
N GLU A 28 -14.83 -9.45 0.02
CA GLU A 28 -14.59 -10.87 0.31
C GLU A 28 -15.91 -11.63 0.38
N GLY A 29 -15.90 -12.89 -0.06
CA GLY A 29 -17.04 -13.79 -0.11
C GLY A 29 -16.62 -15.21 0.27
N LEU A 30 -17.57 -16.04 0.71
CA LEU A 30 -17.28 -17.42 1.09
C LEU A 30 -16.94 -18.22 -0.17
N SER A 31 -15.73 -18.81 -0.19
CA SER A 31 -15.22 -19.57 -1.34
C SER A 31 -15.08 -18.76 -2.64
N GLU A 32 -14.93 -17.44 -2.53
CA GLU A 32 -14.67 -16.54 -3.64
C GLU A 32 -13.26 -15.95 -3.52
N LEU A 33 -12.69 -15.52 -4.65
CA LEU A 33 -11.49 -14.68 -4.62
C LEU A 33 -11.86 -13.34 -4.00
N PHE A 34 -11.05 -12.88 -3.06
CA PHE A 34 -11.19 -11.53 -2.54
C PHE A 34 -10.56 -10.52 -3.49
N THR A 35 -11.02 -9.29 -3.41
CA THR A 35 -10.40 -8.14 -4.07
C THR A 35 -10.05 -7.11 -3.01
N LEU A 36 -8.77 -6.74 -2.92
CA LEU A 36 -8.28 -5.68 -2.06
C LEU A 36 -7.82 -4.52 -2.93
N ASN A 37 -8.57 -3.42 -2.92
CA ASN A 37 -8.14 -2.18 -3.57
C ASN A 37 -7.36 -1.34 -2.57
N LEU A 38 -6.16 -0.91 -2.95
CA LEU A 38 -5.33 0.00 -2.15
C LEU A 38 -5.12 1.31 -2.90
N THR A 39 -5.29 2.42 -2.19
CA THR A 39 -4.91 3.76 -2.59
C THR A 39 -3.67 4.15 -1.80
N LEU A 40 -2.50 4.12 -2.44
CA LEU A 40 -1.22 4.37 -1.78
C LEU A 40 -0.68 5.75 -2.11
N VAL A 41 -0.36 6.53 -1.08
CA VAL A 41 0.28 7.84 -1.19
C VAL A 41 1.78 7.67 -1.08
N ARG A 42 2.52 8.12 -2.09
CA ARG A 42 3.97 8.13 -2.02
C ARG A 42 4.46 9.06 -0.92
N THR A 43 5.19 8.53 0.05
CA THR A 43 5.81 9.35 1.09
C THR A 43 6.94 10.18 0.46
N GLY A 44 6.96 11.48 0.75
CA GLY A 44 8.00 12.38 0.24
C GLY A 44 9.39 11.96 0.70
N ASN A 45 10.40 12.19 -0.13
CA ASN A 45 11.79 11.98 0.27
C ASN A 45 12.15 12.96 1.40
N PRO A 46 12.66 12.49 2.57
CA PRO A 46 13.14 13.39 3.61
C PRO A 46 14.36 14.23 3.16
N ASN A 47 15.05 13.81 2.09
CA ASN A 47 16.12 14.57 1.46
C ASN A 47 15.64 15.20 0.14
N PRO A 48 15.38 16.52 0.10
CA PRO A 48 14.92 17.21 -1.12
C PRO A 48 15.95 17.19 -2.25
N PHE A 49 17.21 16.83 -1.98
CA PHE A 49 18.30 16.78 -2.96
C PHE A 49 18.50 15.40 -3.60
N LYS A 50 17.80 14.35 -3.13
CA LYS A 50 17.91 13.01 -3.72
C LYS A 50 16.72 12.78 -4.66
N PRO A 51 16.95 12.51 -5.97
CA PRO A 51 15.89 12.17 -6.91
C PRO A 51 15.10 10.98 -6.36
N GLN A 52 13.77 11.09 -6.36
CA GLN A 52 12.93 9.97 -5.96
C GLN A 52 13.00 8.92 -7.07
N ALA A 53 13.57 7.75 -6.77
CA ALA A 53 13.71 6.66 -7.74
C ALA A 53 12.34 6.37 -8.36
N GLU A 54 12.22 6.43 -9.68
CA GLU A 54 10.95 6.13 -10.33
C GLU A 54 10.54 4.69 -10.00
N ILE A 55 9.27 4.51 -9.63
CA ILE A 55 8.76 3.18 -9.28
C ILE A 55 8.17 2.62 -10.57
N ASP A 56 8.79 1.55 -11.07
CA ASP A 56 8.29 0.80 -12.20
C ASP A 56 7.09 -0.04 -11.76
N LEU A 57 5.88 0.38 -12.13
CA LEU A 57 4.65 -0.33 -11.78
C LEU A 57 4.60 -1.73 -12.40
N ALA A 58 5.22 -1.95 -13.56
CA ALA A 58 5.26 -3.26 -14.17
C ALA A 58 6.02 -4.27 -13.30
N SER A 59 7.07 -3.81 -12.60
CA SER A 59 7.83 -4.63 -11.66
C SER A 59 7.03 -5.02 -10.41
N LEU A 60 5.95 -4.30 -10.09
CA LEU A 60 5.09 -4.60 -8.94
C LEU A 60 4.07 -5.70 -9.25
N LEU A 61 3.73 -5.92 -10.53
CA LEU A 61 2.80 -6.97 -10.90
C LEU A 61 3.33 -8.33 -10.48
N MET A 62 2.42 -9.21 -10.06
CA MET A 62 2.73 -10.55 -9.55
C MET A 62 3.57 -10.57 -8.26
N GLN A 63 3.85 -9.41 -7.65
CA GLN A 63 4.49 -9.33 -6.35
C GLN A 63 3.47 -9.53 -5.23
N GLU A 64 3.97 -10.03 -4.09
CA GLU A 64 3.19 -10.09 -2.86
C GLU A 64 2.98 -8.68 -2.29
N ALA A 65 1.73 -8.38 -1.91
CA ALA A 65 1.36 -7.22 -1.14
C ALA A 65 0.70 -7.64 0.17
N VAL A 66 1.06 -6.95 1.24
CA VAL A 66 0.57 -7.22 2.60
C VAL A 66 -0.02 -5.94 3.19
N LEU A 67 -1.32 -5.96 3.48
CA LEU A 67 -1.99 -4.96 4.30
C LEU A 67 -2.07 -5.47 5.74
N GLN A 68 -1.56 -4.69 6.69
CA GLN A 68 -1.69 -4.96 8.12
C GLN A 68 -2.42 -3.83 8.82
N ILE A 69 -3.33 -4.21 9.72
CA ILE A 69 -4.14 -3.32 10.54
C ILE A 69 -3.75 -3.55 11.99
N PHE A 70 -3.34 -2.48 12.67
CA PHE A 70 -2.94 -2.49 14.06
C PHE A 70 -3.86 -1.61 14.88
N HIS A 71 -4.19 -2.06 16.08
CA HIS A 71 -4.74 -1.22 17.14
C HIS A 71 -3.84 -1.42 18.34
N GLY A 72 -3.17 -0.37 18.82
CA GLY A 72 -2.11 -0.63 19.79
C GLY A 72 -0.81 -1.07 19.13
N ALA A 73 -0.10 -1.93 19.86
CA ALA A 73 0.97 -2.76 19.32
C ALA A 73 0.42 -4.08 18.74
N THR A 74 -0.89 -4.33 18.82
CA THR A 74 -1.50 -5.61 18.47
C THR A 74 -1.99 -5.59 17.03
N GLU A 75 -1.52 -6.55 16.23
CA GLU A 75 -2.06 -6.82 14.90
C GLU A 75 -3.49 -7.34 15.01
N GLN A 76 -4.43 -6.61 14.38
CA GLN A 76 -5.85 -6.97 14.35
C GLN A 76 -6.18 -7.80 13.11
N ARG A 77 -5.54 -7.48 11.99
CA ARG A 77 -5.80 -8.14 10.71
C ARG A 77 -4.56 -8.06 9.82
N LYS A 78 -4.35 -9.12 9.06
CA LYS A 78 -3.35 -9.18 7.98
C LYS A 78 -4.02 -9.77 6.75
N ILE A 79 -3.89 -9.08 5.63
CA ILE A 79 -4.34 -9.53 4.31
C ILE A 79 -3.09 -9.66 3.45
N THR A 80 -2.91 -10.82 2.84
CA THR A 80 -1.77 -11.11 1.94
C THR A 80 -2.35 -11.53 0.60
N GLY A 81 -1.91 -10.87 -0.46
CA GLY A 81 -2.39 -11.10 -1.81
C GLY A 81 -1.31 -10.84 -2.86
N ILE A 82 -1.69 -11.04 -4.12
CA ILE A 82 -0.82 -10.79 -5.27
C ILE A 82 -1.34 -9.56 -6.02
N ILE A 83 -0.43 -8.67 -6.40
CA ILE A 83 -0.76 -7.49 -7.19
C ILE A 83 -1.11 -7.94 -8.61
N SER A 84 -2.38 -7.81 -8.98
CA SER A 84 -2.89 -8.11 -10.32
C SER A 84 -2.92 -6.90 -11.24
N HIS A 85 -2.96 -5.69 -10.68
CA HIS A 85 -2.98 -4.43 -11.40
C HIS A 85 -2.36 -3.32 -10.53
N ALA A 86 -1.78 -2.30 -11.16
CA ALA A 86 -1.24 -1.12 -10.48
C ALA A 86 -1.18 0.04 -11.45
N ASP A 87 -1.84 1.15 -11.12
CA ASP A 87 -1.84 2.38 -11.91
C ASP A 87 -1.49 3.59 -11.06
N TRP A 88 -0.86 4.60 -11.68
CA TRP A 88 -0.67 5.92 -11.07
C TRP A 88 -1.88 6.81 -11.34
N VAL A 89 -2.62 7.17 -10.29
CA VAL A 89 -3.64 8.22 -10.32
C VAL A 89 -2.97 9.53 -9.87
N GLY A 90 -2.86 10.48 -10.80
CA GLY A 90 -2.36 11.81 -10.52
C GLY A 90 -3.44 12.70 -9.90
N THR A 91 -3.20 13.19 -8.69
CA THR A 91 -3.86 14.39 -8.16
C THR A 91 -2.77 15.39 -7.81
N ASP A 92 -2.61 16.42 -8.64
CA ASP A 92 -1.96 17.71 -8.37
C ASP A 92 -0.77 17.69 -7.37
N GLY A 93 0.18 16.77 -7.55
CA GLY A 93 1.41 16.67 -6.76
C GLY A 93 1.54 15.44 -5.86
N ASN A 94 0.51 14.60 -5.71
CA ASN A 94 0.58 13.34 -4.98
C ASN A 94 0.22 12.17 -5.89
N LYS A 95 1.15 11.23 -6.07
CA LYS A 95 0.91 10.04 -6.89
C LYS A 95 0.24 8.98 -6.03
N THR A 96 -0.97 8.60 -6.43
CA THR A 96 -1.77 7.56 -5.80
C THR A 96 -1.63 6.27 -6.60
N ILE A 97 -1.32 5.12 -6.00
CA ILE A 97 -1.43 3.82 -6.69
C ILE A 97 -2.86 3.31 -6.49
N ALA A 98 -3.55 2.92 -7.56
CA ALA A 98 -4.84 2.24 -7.51
C ALA A 98 -4.78 0.91 -8.27
N HIS A 99 -5.06 -0.19 -7.58
CA HIS A 99 -6.10 -1.21 -7.85
C HIS A 99 -5.83 -2.48 -7.01
#